data_AF-A0AAX3G640-F1
#
_entry.id   AF-A0AAX3G640-F1
#
_cell.length_a   1.000
_cell.length_b   1.000
_cell.length_c   1.000
_cell.angle_alpha   90.00
_cell.angle_beta   90.00
_cell.angle_gamma   90.00
#
_symmetry.space_group_name_H-M   'P 1'
#
loop_
_entity.id
_entity.type
_entity.pdbx_description
1 polymer ?
#
loop_
_entity_poly.entity_id
_entity_poly.type
_entity_poly.pdbx_seq_one_letter_code
_entity_poly.pdbx_strand_id
1 'polypeptide(L)'
;MIKEIDALLRVWALELHSDLSSGGLAGGNMVAMMMESDGQLIRGKRGSKAPLESSLDMELIVTKHLDEQLATVVHEHYCSHDSNMRLRYAHCGCGRDTYYQRLHDAHLCIWGMLMGKAA
;
A
#
# COMPACT_ATOMS: atom_id res chain seq x y z
N MET A 1 -9.91 14.18 3.05
CA MET A 1 -9.41 12.90 2.51
C MET A 1 -10.28 12.49 1.34
N ILE A 2 -9.65 12.15 0.21
CA ILE A 2 -10.34 11.64 -0.99
C ILE A 2 -10.60 10.16 -0.73
N LYS A 3 -11.87 9.76 -0.59
CA LYS A 3 -12.25 8.41 -0.14
C LYS A 3 -11.78 7.33 -1.11
N GLU A 4 -11.74 7.66 -2.39
CA GLU A 4 -11.32 6.79 -3.47
C GLU A 4 -9.81 6.49 -3.40
N ILE A 5 -8.98 7.50 -3.17
CA ILE A 5 -7.53 7.33 -2.99
C ILE A 5 -7.23 6.56 -1.72
N ASP A 6 -7.95 6.83 -0.63
CA ASP A 6 -7.83 6.07 0.61
C ASP A 6 -8.14 4.58 0.40
N ALA A 7 -9.19 4.26 -0.36
CA ALA A 7 -9.53 2.88 -0.68
C ALA A 7 -8.45 2.19 -1.53
N LEU A 8 -7.91 2.87 -2.54
CA LEU A 8 -6.83 2.33 -3.37
C LEU A 8 -5.55 2.09 -2.58
N LEU A 9 -5.16 3.01 -1.68
CA LEU A 9 -4.00 2.84 -0.81
C LEU A 9 -4.16 1.69 0.18
N ARG A 10 -5.38 1.45 0.69
CA ARG A 10 -5.66 0.26 1.51
C ARG A 10 -5.49 -1.03 0.73
N VAL A 11 -5.95 -1.07 -0.53
CA VAL A 11 -5.77 -2.23 -1.40
C VAL A 11 -4.29 -2.44 -1.73
N TRP A 12 -3.57 -1.38 -2.10
CA TRP A 12 -2.12 -1.41 -2.32
C TRP A 12 -1.34 -1.97 -1.12
N ALA A 13 -1.60 -1.45 0.08
CA ALA A 13 -0.92 -1.92 1.28
C ALA A 13 -1.28 -3.38 1.61
N LEU A 14 -2.54 -3.79 1.39
CA LEU A 14 -2.96 -5.17 1.59
C LEU A 14 -2.32 -6.13 0.57
N GLU A 15 -2.18 -5.72 -0.69
CA GLU A 15 -1.67 -6.57 -1.75
C GLU A 15 -0.15 -6.67 -1.78
N LEU A 16 0.57 -5.59 -1.45
CA LEU A 16 2.03 -5.55 -1.56
C LEU A 16 2.75 -5.59 -0.20
N HIS A 17 2.13 -5.07 0.87
CA HIS A 17 2.80 -4.83 2.15
C HIS A 17 2.19 -5.58 3.34
N SER A 18 1.24 -6.50 3.12
CA SER A 18 0.72 -7.38 4.17
C SER A 18 1.59 -8.61 4.37
N ASP A 19 1.54 -9.23 5.56
CA ASP A 19 2.25 -10.50 5.80
C ASP A 19 1.76 -11.64 4.87
N LEU A 20 0.52 -11.53 4.34
CA LEU A 20 0.00 -12.43 3.30
C LEU A 20 0.69 -12.23 1.93
N SER A 21 1.23 -11.03 1.67
CA SER A 21 2.09 -10.74 0.51
C SER A 21 3.49 -11.36 0.67
N SER A 22 3.96 -11.60 1.91
CA SER A 22 5.27 -12.24 2.14
C SER A 22 5.35 -13.68 1.58
N GLY A 23 4.20 -14.37 1.45
CA GLY A 23 4.07 -15.65 0.75
C GLY A 23 3.56 -15.54 -0.69
N GLY A 24 3.15 -14.35 -1.13
CA GLY A 24 2.39 -14.12 -2.35
C GLY A 24 3.02 -13.05 -3.24
N LEU A 25 3.80 -13.50 -4.22
CA LEU A 25 4.07 -12.80 -5.49
C LEU A 25 5.12 -11.67 -5.49
N ALA A 26 5.68 -11.24 -4.35
CA ALA A 26 6.87 -10.37 -4.34
C ALA A 26 8.21 -11.13 -4.41
N GLY A 27 8.19 -12.47 -4.48
CA GLY A 27 9.41 -13.29 -4.54
C GLY A 27 9.36 -14.66 -3.86
N GLY A 28 8.18 -15.12 -3.43
CA GLY A 28 8.02 -16.45 -2.85
C GLY A 28 8.14 -17.55 -3.92
N ASN A 29 9.22 -18.34 -3.86
CA ASN A 29 9.41 -19.53 -4.69
C ASN A 29 8.21 -20.48 -4.52
N MET A 30 7.58 -20.92 -5.62
CA MET A 30 6.38 -21.77 -5.63
C MET A 30 6.50 -23.04 -4.75
N VAL A 31 7.73 -23.49 -4.47
CA VAL A 31 8.04 -24.61 -3.59
C VAL A 31 7.63 -24.34 -2.13
N ALA A 32 7.80 -23.10 -1.64
CA ALA A 32 7.44 -22.75 -0.25
C ALA A 32 5.92 -22.80 -0.03
N MET A 33 5.14 -22.31 -1.00
CA MET A 33 3.68 -22.39 -0.99
C MET A 33 3.17 -23.84 -0.98
N MET A 34 3.88 -24.75 -1.66
CA MET A 34 3.52 -26.17 -1.72
C MET A 34 3.85 -26.91 -0.42
N MET A 35 4.89 -26.49 0.29
CA MET A 35 5.27 -27.02 1.60
C MET A 35 4.35 -26.54 2.72
N GLU A 36 3.91 -25.29 2.69
CA GLU A 36 2.99 -24.73 3.69
C GLU A 36 1.57 -25.28 3.57
N SER A 37 1.15 -25.68 2.36
CA SER A 37 -0.20 -26.20 2.08
C SER A 37 -0.29 -27.73 2.10
N ASP A 38 0.70 -28.45 2.63
CA ASP A 38 0.76 -29.91 2.72
C ASP A 38 0.43 -30.61 1.36
N GLY A 39 0.88 -30.00 0.26
CA GLY A 39 0.65 -30.49 -1.11
C GLY A 39 -0.71 -30.16 -1.75
N GLN A 40 -1.60 -29.41 -1.09
CA GLN A 40 -2.89 -29.01 -1.68
C GLN A 40 -2.91 -27.57 -2.18
N LEU A 41 -2.78 -27.41 -3.50
CA LEU A 41 -3.08 -26.15 -4.19
C LEU A 41 -4.60 -25.94 -4.24
N ILE A 42 -5.18 -25.26 -3.24
CA ILE A 42 -6.54 -24.74 -3.37
C ILE A 42 -6.49 -23.60 -4.38
N ARG A 43 -6.85 -23.90 -5.64
CA ARG A 43 -7.06 -22.90 -6.69
C ARG A 43 -8.22 -22.00 -6.26
N GLY A 44 -7.89 -20.94 -5.54
CA GLY A 44 -8.82 -19.92 -5.09
C GLY A 44 -9.60 -19.38 -6.28
N LYS A 45 -10.92 -19.56 -6.23
CA LYS A 45 -11.89 -18.99 -7.15
C LYS A 45 -12.02 -17.49 -6.89
N ARG A 46 -10.96 -16.71 -7.15
CA ARG A 46 -11.03 -15.25 -7.27
C ARG A 46 -10.87 -14.92 -8.74
N GLY A 47 -11.99 -14.60 -9.37
CA GLY A 47 -12.06 -14.24 -10.77
C GLY A 47 -11.06 -13.14 -11.10
N SER A 48 -10.48 -13.26 -12.29
CA SER A 48 -9.78 -12.20 -13.00
C SER A 48 -10.51 -10.85 -12.88
N LYS A 49 -10.01 -10.00 -12.01
CA LYS A 49 -10.05 -8.54 -12.13
C LYS A 49 -8.64 -8.12 -11.87
N ALA A 50 -8.08 -7.18 -12.62
CA ALA A 50 -6.71 -6.71 -12.51
C ALA A 50 -6.51 -5.81 -11.27
N PRO A 51 -6.12 -6.32 -10.08
CA PRO A 51 -5.97 -5.52 -8.88
C PRO A 51 -4.50 -5.10 -8.74
N LEU A 52 -3.59 -5.94 -9.28
CA LEU A 52 -2.15 -5.79 -9.27
C LEU A 52 -1.68 -4.61 -10.11
N GLU A 53 -2.29 -4.36 -11.26
CA GLU A 53 -1.86 -3.25 -12.13
C GLU A 53 -2.04 -1.90 -11.43
N SER A 54 -3.20 -1.69 -10.79
CA SER A 54 -3.45 -0.47 -10.00
C SER A 54 -2.57 -0.39 -8.74
N SER A 55 -2.28 -1.51 -8.08
CA SER A 55 -1.38 -1.53 -6.92
C SER A 55 0.08 -1.26 -7.31
N LEU A 56 0.53 -1.73 -8.47
CA LEU A 56 1.87 -1.44 -9.00
C LEU A 56 2.01 0.03 -9.43
N ASP A 57 0.95 0.63 -10.00
CA ASP A 57 0.92 2.06 -10.26
C ASP A 57 1.02 2.87 -8.96
N MET A 58 0.31 2.44 -7.91
CA MET A 58 0.41 3.07 -6.58
C MET A 58 1.81 2.92 -5.99
N GLU A 59 2.42 1.75 -6.08
CA GLU A 59 3.80 1.52 -5.63
C GLU A 59 4.78 2.44 -6.35
N LEU A 60 4.65 2.59 -7.67
CA LEU A 60 5.48 3.51 -8.44
C LEU A 60 5.27 4.97 -7.99
N ILE A 61 4.01 5.39 -7.80
CA ILE A 61 3.69 6.75 -7.38
C ILE A 61 4.24 7.04 -5.98
N VAL A 62 3.98 6.17 -5.01
CA VAL A 62 4.42 6.34 -3.62
C VAL A 62 5.94 6.32 -3.52
N THR A 63 6.62 5.42 -4.23
CA THR A 63 8.07 5.22 -4.09
C THR A 63 8.91 6.16 -4.97
N LYS A 64 8.39 6.64 -6.12
CA LYS A 64 9.18 7.44 -7.08
C LYS A 64 8.68 8.86 -7.33
N HIS A 65 7.40 9.14 -7.09
CA HIS A 65 6.81 10.42 -7.49
C HIS A 65 6.38 11.28 -6.30
N LEU A 66 6.11 10.68 -5.15
CA LEU A 66 5.86 11.42 -3.92
C LEU A 66 7.15 11.98 -3.32
N ASP A 67 7.02 13.14 -2.68
CA ASP A 67 8.06 13.66 -1.79
C ASP A 67 8.32 12.66 -0.66
N GLU A 68 9.58 12.55 -0.25
CA GLU A 68 10.02 11.57 0.75
C GLU A 68 9.21 11.66 2.05
N GLN A 69 8.89 12.87 2.51
CA GLN A 69 8.13 13.06 3.75
C GLN A 69 6.68 12.58 3.62
N LEU A 70 6.10 12.72 2.43
CA LEU A 70 4.75 12.26 2.14
C LEU A 70 4.71 10.74 1.99
N ALA A 71 5.70 10.17 1.30
CA ALA A 71 5.86 8.73 1.14
C ALA A 71 6.01 8.03 2.49
N THR A 72 6.84 8.56 3.39
CA THR A 72 6.98 8.02 4.76
C THR A 72 5.65 8.01 5.50
N VAL A 73 4.87 9.10 5.42
CA VAL A 73 3.56 9.19 6.08
C VAL A 73 2.59 8.17 5.50
N VAL A 74 2.57 7.96 4.18
CA VAL A 74 1.71 6.97 3.52
C VAL A 74 2.09 5.55 3.93
N HIS A 75 3.38 5.19 3.87
CA HIS A 75 3.85 3.88 4.31
C HIS A 75 3.50 3.62 5.78
N GLU A 76 3.77 4.58 6.67
CA GLU A 76 3.45 4.44 8.09
C GLU A 76 1.94 4.38 8.33
N HIS A 77 1.13 5.07 7.52
CA HIS A 77 -0.32 5.07 7.69
C HIS A 77 -0.96 3.74 7.29
N TYR A 78 -0.57 3.19 6.13
CA TYR A 78 -1.25 2.06 5.51
C TYR A 78 -0.54 0.71 5.70
N CYS A 79 0.79 0.68 5.83
CA CYS A 79 1.55 -0.56 5.97
C CYS A 79 1.84 -0.93 7.43
N SER A 80 1.96 0.07 8.31
CA SER A 80 2.16 -0.17 9.74
C SER A 80 0.88 -0.72 10.37
N HIS A 81 0.97 -1.92 10.95
CA HIS A 81 -0.13 -2.55 11.69
C HIS A 81 -0.15 -2.16 13.18
N ASP A 82 0.80 -1.32 13.63
CA ASP A 82 0.81 -0.83 15.00
C ASP A 82 -0.33 0.16 15.23
N SER A 83 -1.10 -0.06 16.30
CA SER A 83 -2.29 0.73 16.63
C SER A 83 -1.96 2.05 17.34
N ASN A 84 -0.72 2.28 17.77
CA ASN A 84 -0.35 3.46 18.53
C ASN A 84 0.01 4.65 17.62
N MET A 85 -0.95 5.56 17.46
CA MET A 85 -0.77 6.78 16.67
C MET A 85 0.40 7.66 17.13
N ARG A 86 0.76 7.65 18.42
CA ARG A 86 1.90 8.45 18.90
C ARG A 86 3.23 7.94 18.36
N LEU A 87 3.36 6.62 18.19
CA LEU A 87 4.54 6.02 17.58
C LEU A 87 4.64 6.40 16.10
N ARG A 88 3.52 6.38 15.37
CA ARG A 88 3.47 6.80 13.96
C ARG A 88 3.91 8.25 13.78
N TYR A 89 3.43 9.15 14.63
CA TYR A 89 3.82 10.56 14.62
C TYR A 89 5.31 10.74 14.86
N ALA A 90 5.86 10.03 15.85
CA ALA A 90 7.29 10.03 16.15
C ALA A 90 8.13 9.47 14.98
N HIS A 91 7.68 8.38 14.35
CA HIS A 91 8.35 7.79 13.20
C HIS A 91 8.37 8.74 11.99
N CYS A 92 7.27 9.46 11.77
CA CYS A 92 7.17 10.49 10.74
C CYS A 92 7.82 11.84 11.13
N GLY A 93 8.43 11.93 12.33
CA GLY A 93 9.06 13.14 12.85
C GLY A 93 8.15 14.36 12.94
N CYS A 94 6.83 14.16 13.14
CA CYS A 94 5.86 15.25 13.08
C CYS A 94 4.76 15.15 14.14
N GLY A 95 4.07 16.26 14.40
CA GLY A 95 2.89 16.28 15.29
C GLY A 95 1.63 15.77 14.60
N ARG A 96 0.56 15.57 15.36
CA ARG A 96 -0.74 15.08 14.86
C ARG A 96 -1.26 15.90 13.67
N ASP A 97 -1.24 17.23 13.79
CA ASP A 97 -1.85 18.09 12.77
C ASP A 97 -1.03 18.07 11.48
N THR A 98 0.30 18.16 11.61
CA THR A 98 1.23 18.02 10.47
C THR A 98 1.12 16.65 9.80
N TYR A 99 0.92 15.59 10.59
CA TYR A 99 0.73 14.23 10.06
C TYR A 99 -0.50 14.15 9.15
N TYR A 100 -1.66 14.62 9.62
CA TYR A 100 -2.88 14.58 8.80
C TYR A 100 -2.86 15.57 7.64
N GLN A 101 -2.17 16.70 7.79
CA GLN A 101 -1.94 17.61 6.68
C GLN A 101 -1.12 16.94 5.57
N ARG A 102 0.02 16.34 5.93
CA ARG A 102 0.86 15.57 4.98
C ARG A 102 0.10 14.40 4.35
N LEU A 103 -0.70 13.68 5.14
CA LEU A 103 -1.52 12.59 4.59
C LEU A 103 -2.55 13.12 3.59
N HIS A 104 -3.15 14.27 3.86
CA HIS A 104 -4.07 14.91 2.93
C HIS A 104 -3.36 15.38 1.65
N ASP A 105 -2.20 16.02 1.79
CA ASP A 105 -1.39 16.50 0.67
C ASP A 105 -0.93 15.32 -0.21
N ALA A 106 -0.53 14.21 0.41
CA ALA A 106 -0.21 12.97 -0.29
C ALA A 106 -1.40 12.47 -1.12
N HIS A 107 -2.62 12.46 -0.57
CA HIS A 107 -3.82 12.07 -1.34
C HIS A 107 -4.07 12.98 -2.53
N LEU A 108 -3.85 14.29 -2.40
CA LEU A 108 -3.99 15.24 -3.50
C LEU A 108 -2.95 15.01 -4.60
N CYS A 109 -1.69 14.80 -4.23
CA CYS A 109 -0.61 14.51 -5.17
C CYS A 109 -0.88 13.21 -5.95
N ILE A 110 -1.25 12.14 -5.25
CA ILE A 110 -1.57 10.85 -5.88
C ILE A 110 -2.74 11.00 -6.84
N TRP A 111 -3.81 11.67 -6.41
CA TRP A 111 -4.99 11.91 -7.24
C TRP A 111 -4.63 12.69 -8.51
N GLY A 112 -3.84 13.76 -8.39
CA GLY A 112 -3.38 14.55 -9.53
C GLY A 112 -2.56 13.73 -10.52
N MET A 113 -1.67 12.86 -10.03
CA MET A 113 -0.86 11.98 -10.87
C MET A 113 -1.70 10.93 -11.61
N LEU A 114 -2.65 10.30 -10.92
CA LEU A 114 -3.55 9.31 -11.54
C LEU A 114 -4.43 9.95 -12.61
N MET A 115 -4.96 11.15 -12.37
CA MET A 115 -5.75 11.88 -13.37
C MET A 115 -4.90 12.36 -14.54
N GLY A 116 -3.66 12.78 -14.30
CA GLY A 116 -2.70 13.14 -15.36
C GLY A 116 -2.22 11.95 -16.19
N LYS A 117 -2.26 10.73 -15.65
CA LYS A 117 -1.92 9.49 -16.36
C LYS A 117 -3.08 8.96 -17.23
N ALA A 118 -4.31 9.38 -16.94
CA ALA A 118 -5.52 9.00 -17.65
C ALA A 118 -5.88 9.94 -18.83
N ALA A 119 -5.10 11.00 -19.06
CA ALA A 119 -5.32 12.02 -20.08
C ALA A 119 -4.50 11.78 -21.35
#